data_AF-A0A1R3IFU6-F1
#
_entry.id   AF-A0A1R3IFU6-F1
#
_cell.length_a   1.000
_cell.length_b   1.000
_cell.length_c   1.000
_cell.angle_alpha   90.00
_cell.angle_beta   90.00
_cell.angle_gamma   90.00
#
_symmetry.space_group_name_H-M   'P 1'
#
loop_
_entity.id
_entity.type
_entity.pdbx_description
1 polymer ?
#
loop_
_entity_poly.entity_id
_entity_poly.type
_entity_poly.pdbx_seq_one_letter_code
_entity_poly.pdbx_strand_id
1 'polypeptide(L)'
;MICLKQISSVTKIKFHNIQVIERSSADSNIVSKLEAQFPTLHYPKPETFSRGECTQNLVRFFAILSMQRSRSGWFETLLNSHINVSSNGEIFSVMERRKNVSTIVQTLERVYNLDWFTSASKNECFAAVGFKWMLNQ
;
A
#
# COMPACT_ATOMS: atom_id res chain seq x y z
N MET A 1 -2.56 -33.23 27.13
CA MET A 1 -3.08 -32.76 25.83
C MET A 1 -4.55 -32.44 26.01
N ILE A 2 -4.88 -31.15 26.15
CA ILE A 2 -6.23 -30.69 26.47
C ILE A 2 -6.76 -29.98 25.23
N CYS A 3 -7.68 -30.61 24.51
CA CYS A 3 -8.41 -29.97 23.42
C CYS A 3 -9.59 -29.19 24.01
N LEU A 4 -9.53 -27.86 23.93
CA LEU A 4 -10.66 -27.00 24.23
C LEU A 4 -11.61 -26.95 23.02
N LYS A 5 -12.82 -27.47 23.20
CA LYS A 5 -13.92 -27.44 22.24
C LYS A 5 -14.42 -26.00 22.14
N GLN A 6 -14.12 -25.32 21.04
CA GLN A 6 -14.55 -23.94 20.81
C GLN A 6 -16.06 -23.90 20.54
N ILE A 7 -16.81 -23.26 21.43
CA ILE A 7 -18.22 -22.93 21.23
C ILE A 7 -18.27 -21.70 20.34
N SER A 8 -18.97 -21.79 19.21
CA SER A 8 -19.16 -20.70 18.26
C SER A 8 -20.04 -19.60 18.87
N SER A 9 -19.42 -18.54 19.39
CA SER A 9 -20.14 -17.29 19.61
C SER A 9 -20.34 -16.63 18.25
N VAL A 10 -21.51 -16.84 17.63
CA VAL A 10 -21.95 -16.07 16.48
C VAL A 10 -22.11 -14.62 16.94
N THR A 11 -21.04 -13.83 16.82
CA THR A 11 -21.14 -12.37 16.88
C THR A 11 -22.00 -11.96 15.69
N LYS A 12 -23.20 -11.44 15.96
CA LYS A 12 -24.03 -10.75 14.97
C LYS A 12 -23.19 -9.67 14.30
N ILE A 13 -22.65 -9.99 13.13
CA ILE A 13 -22.09 -8.97 12.23
C ILE A 13 -23.29 -8.14 11.81
N LYS A 14 -23.38 -6.93 12.36
CA LYS A 14 -24.37 -5.95 11.92
C LYS A 14 -23.89 -5.47 10.55
N PHE A 15 -24.33 -6.15 9.50
CA PHE A 15 -24.13 -5.69 8.13
C PHE A 15 -24.83 -4.34 8.02
N HIS A 16 -24.08 -3.24 7.98
CA HIS A 16 -24.60 -2.03 7.41
C HIS A 16 -24.76 -2.29 5.92
N ASN A 17 -26.00 -2.22 5.42
CA ASN A 17 -26.28 -2.30 4.00
C ASN A 17 -25.48 -1.19 3.30
N ILE A 18 -24.35 -1.57 2.70
CA ILE A 18 -23.69 -0.73 1.70
C ILE A 18 -24.62 -0.82 0.49
N GLN A 19 -25.45 0.20 0.30
CA GLN A 19 -26.11 0.38 -0.98
C GLN A 19 -25.02 0.58 -2.01
N VAL A 20 -24.75 -0.46 -2.78
CA VAL A 20 -24.06 -0.32 -4.06
C VAL A 20 -25.01 0.50 -4.92
N ILE A 21 -24.71 1.79 -5.05
CA ILE A 21 -25.39 2.66 -6.00
C ILE A 21 -25.05 2.09 -7.37
N GLU A 22 -25.98 1.32 -7.93
CA GLU A 22 -25.99 0.97 -9.33
C GLU A 22 -25.93 2.30 -10.09
N ARG A 23 -24.84 2.53 -10.84
CA ARG A 23 -24.71 3.70 -11.71
C ARG A 23 -25.76 3.57 -12.80
N SER A 24 -26.97 4.08 -12.55
CA SER A 24 -27.85 4.50 -13.63
C SER A 24 -27.06 5.48 -14.49
N SER A 25 -27.09 5.27 -15.80
CA SER A 25 -26.36 6.03 -16.81
C SER A 25 -26.33 7.51 -16.46
N ALA A 26 -25.14 8.06 -16.29
CA ALA A 26 -24.94 9.40 -15.77
C ALA A 26 -25.60 10.44 -16.68
N ASP A 27 -26.52 11.23 -16.11
CA ASP A 27 -26.89 12.53 -16.67
C ASP A 27 -25.62 13.38 -16.82
N SER A 28 -25.37 13.86 -18.04
CA SER A 28 -24.17 14.62 -18.43
C SER A 28 -23.90 15.87 -17.56
N ASN A 29 -24.94 16.37 -16.88
CA ASN A 29 -24.88 17.52 -15.99
C ASN A 29 -24.28 17.24 -14.60
N ILE A 30 -24.25 15.97 -14.16
CA ILE A 30 -23.64 15.60 -12.86
C ILE A 30 -22.15 15.34 -13.04
N VAL A 31 -21.74 14.76 -14.17
CA VAL A 31 -20.34 14.47 -14.50
C VAL A 31 -19.51 15.75 -14.55
N SER A 32 -19.99 16.77 -15.26
CA SER A 32 -19.32 18.09 -15.36
C SER A 32 -19.18 18.81 -14.02
N LYS A 33 -20.14 18.64 -13.10
CA LYS A 33 -20.09 19.22 -11.75
C LYS A 33 -19.15 18.46 -10.80
N LEU A 34 -18.94 17.16 -11.03
CA LEU A 34 -17.99 16.32 -10.30
C LEU A 34 -16.55 16.52 -10.78
N GLU A 35 -16.32 16.68 -12.08
CA GLU A 35 -15.00 16.99 -12.66
C GLU A 35 -14.46 18.35 -12.20
N ALA A 36 -15.35 19.33 -11.96
CA ALA A 36 -14.97 20.62 -11.39
C ALA A 36 -14.58 20.55 -9.90
N GLN A 37 -15.06 19.55 -9.16
CA GLN A 37 -14.75 19.36 -7.73
C GLN A 37 -13.57 18.41 -7.49
N PHE A 38 -13.32 17.49 -8.42
CA PHE A 38 -12.17 16.61 -8.43
C PHE A 38 -11.60 16.61 -9.85
N PRO A 39 -10.62 17.49 -10.16
CA PRO A 39 -9.97 17.46 -11.45
C PRO A 39 -9.48 16.04 -11.67
N THR A 40 -9.96 15.41 -12.74
CA THR A 40 -9.51 14.10 -13.17
C THR A 40 -8.01 14.23 -13.41
N LEU A 41 -7.22 13.82 -12.41
CA LEU A 41 -5.79 14.05 -12.39
C LEU A 41 -5.16 13.10 -13.40
N HIS A 42 -5.14 13.56 -14.64
CA HIS A 42 -4.58 12.82 -15.75
C HIS A 42 -3.07 12.93 -15.64
N TYR A 43 -2.48 11.98 -14.91
CA TYR A 43 -1.03 11.92 -14.78
C TYR A 43 -0.43 11.69 -16.19
N PRO A 44 0.56 12.48 -16.61
CA PRO A 44 1.28 12.20 -17.83
C PRO A 44 1.93 10.83 -17.69
N LYS A 45 1.93 10.04 -18.78
CA LYS A 45 2.67 8.78 -18.80
C LYS A 45 4.16 9.15 -18.82
N PRO A 46 4.92 8.85 -17.76
CA PRO A 46 6.33 9.23 -17.71
C PRO A 46 7.15 8.44 -18.75
N GLU A 47 8.16 9.09 -19.32
CA GLU A 47 9.09 8.53 -20.30
C GLU A 47 10.38 8.03 -19.65
N THR A 48 10.84 8.70 -18.59
CA THR A 48 12.11 8.40 -17.89
C THR A 48 11.91 7.76 -16.52
N PHE A 49 10.69 7.80 -15.97
CA PHE A 49 10.33 7.33 -14.62
C PHE A 49 11.25 7.89 -13.52
N SER A 50 11.93 8.99 -13.82
CA SER A 50 12.85 9.64 -12.90
C SER A 50 12.04 10.37 -11.85
N ARG A 51 12.60 10.48 -10.62
CA ARG A 51 11.96 11.24 -9.53
C ARG A 51 11.61 12.67 -9.96
N GLY A 52 12.41 13.27 -10.84
CA GLY A 52 12.18 14.59 -11.42
C GLY A 52 10.91 14.67 -12.25
N GLU A 53 10.58 13.64 -13.01
CA GLU A 53 9.37 13.56 -13.83
C GLU A 53 8.12 13.25 -13.00
N CYS A 54 8.26 12.47 -11.92
CA CYS A 54 7.19 12.15 -10.99
C CYS A 54 6.99 13.19 -9.85
N THR A 55 7.67 14.35 -9.89
CA THR A 55 7.70 15.33 -8.78
C THR A 55 6.34 15.90 -8.40
N GLN A 56 5.38 15.91 -9.33
CA GLN A 56 4.02 16.40 -9.07
C GLN A 56 3.16 15.41 -8.28
N ASN A 57 3.64 14.17 -8.07
CA ASN A 57 2.93 13.14 -7.33
C ASN A 57 3.46 13.09 -5.90
N LEU A 58 2.64 13.51 -4.94
CA LEU A 58 2.97 13.37 -3.54
C LEU A 58 3.03 11.87 -3.18
N VAL A 59 4.23 11.34 -2.99
CA VAL A 59 4.42 9.94 -2.58
C VAL A 59 4.06 9.79 -1.11
N ARG A 60 3.10 8.92 -0.81
CA ARG A 60 2.72 8.58 0.57
C ARG A 60 3.55 7.42 1.09
N PHE A 61 4.12 7.58 2.28
CA PHE A 61 4.87 6.51 2.91
C PHE A 61 3.97 5.67 3.83
N PHE A 62 4.15 4.35 3.82
CA PHE A 62 3.44 3.45 4.72
C PHE A 62 4.36 2.35 5.27
N ALA A 63 3.93 1.72 6.36
CA ALA A 63 4.55 0.53 6.91
C ALA A 63 3.47 -0.47 7.33
N ILE A 64 3.64 -1.74 6.97
CA ILE A 64 2.78 -2.84 7.42
C ILE A 64 3.45 -3.45 8.66
N LEU A 65 2.97 -3.08 9.85
CA LEU A 65 3.40 -3.66 11.11
C LEU A 65 2.51 -4.87 11.42
N SER A 66 3.11 -6.05 11.57
CA SER A 66 2.34 -7.26 11.83
C SER A 66 3.12 -8.32 12.60
N MET A 67 2.49 -9.40 13.05
CA MET A 67 3.17 -10.56 13.64
C MET A 67 3.31 -11.71 12.63
N GLN A 68 4.15 -12.69 12.92
CA GLN A 68 4.31 -13.89 12.08
C GLN A 68 3.01 -14.68 11.95
N ARG A 69 2.75 -15.24 10.75
CA ARG A 69 1.51 -15.97 10.39
C ARG A 69 0.20 -15.15 10.48
N SER A 70 0.28 -13.83 10.51
CA SER A 70 -0.89 -12.92 10.47
C SER A 70 -1.56 -12.78 9.09
N ARG A 71 -1.03 -13.43 8.06
CA ARG A 71 -1.43 -13.25 6.64
C ARG A 71 -1.18 -11.84 6.08
N SER A 72 -0.25 -11.08 6.69
CA SER A 72 0.22 -9.80 6.17
C SER A 72 0.79 -9.89 4.74
N GLY A 73 1.29 -11.06 4.33
CA GLY A 73 1.73 -11.31 2.94
C GLY A 73 0.60 -11.16 1.91
N TRP A 74 -0.62 -11.62 2.21
CA TRP A 74 -1.76 -11.44 1.30
C TRP A 74 -2.14 -9.96 1.15
N PHE A 75 -2.12 -9.21 2.25
CA PHE A 75 -2.40 -7.77 2.24
C PHE A 75 -1.34 -6.99 1.43
N GLU A 76 -0.08 -7.38 1.57
CA GLU A 76 1.01 -6.87 0.74
C GLU A 76 0.81 -7.19 -0.76
N THR A 77 0.46 -8.43 -1.11
CA THR A 77 0.13 -8.80 -2.50
C THR A 77 -1.04 -7.96 -3.04
N LEU A 78 -2.06 -7.72 -2.23
CA LEU A 78 -3.19 -6.88 -2.60
C LEU A 78 -2.74 -5.43 -2.90
N LEU A 79 -1.91 -4.83 -2.04
CA LEU A 79 -1.37 -3.50 -2.27
C LEU A 79 -0.53 -3.43 -3.55
N ASN A 80 0.34 -4.42 -3.77
CA ASN A 80 1.20 -4.51 -4.95
C ASN A 80 0.44 -4.84 -6.25
N SER A 81 -0.85 -5.15 -6.19
CA SER A 81 -1.68 -5.30 -7.39
C SER A 81 -2.08 -3.96 -8.02
N HIS A 82 -1.91 -2.86 -7.28
CA HIS A 82 -2.18 -1.51 -7.77
C HIS A 82 -0.91 -0.90 -8.37
N ILE A 83 -1.01 -0.44 -9.62
CA ILE A 83 0.08 0.13 -10.43
C ILE A 83 0.92 1.20 -9.69
N ASN A 84 0.27 2.14 -9.00
CA ASN A 84 0.98 3.22 -8.30
C ASN A 84 1.30 2.94 -6.82
N VAL A 85 1.20 1.69 -6.35
CA VAL A 85 1.48 1.33 -4.94
C VAL A 85 2.52 0.23 -4.87
N SER A 86 3.53 0.41 -4.02
CA SER A 86 4.61 -0.57 -3.85
C SER A 86 4.95 -0.82 -2.39
N SER A 87 4.97 -2.10 -2.00
CA SER A 87 5.47 -2.63 -0.74
C SER A 87 6.71 -3.48 -0.99
N ASN A 88 7.80 -3.15 -0.30
CA ASN A 88 9.12 -3.73 -0.50
C ASN A 88 9.41 -4.99 0.36
N GLY A 89 8.39 -5.68 0.86
CA GLY A 89 8.58 -6.89 1.65
C GLY A 89 9.14 -6.65 3.05
N GLU A 90 9.66 -7.72 3.65
CA GLU A 90 10.26 -7.72 4.99
C GLU A 90 11.70 -7.20 4.97
N ILE A 91 11.88 -5.90 4.73
CA ILE A 91 13.21 -5.29 4.60
C ILE A 91 14.08 -5.47 5.86
N PHE A 92 13.46 -5.58 7.05
CA PHE A 92 14.12 -5.74 8.36
C PHE A 92 14.20 -7.21 8.85
N SER A 93 13.90 -8.18 7.99
CA SER A 93 14.15 -9.61 8.27
C SER A 93 15.64 -9.92 8.48
N VAL A 94 16.53 -9.11 7.90
CA VAL A 94 17.98 -9.23 8.05
C VAL A 94 18.44 -8.47 9.30
N MET A 95 19.08 -9.18 10.24
CA MET A 95 19.53 -8.64 11.53
C MET A 95 20.41 -7.38 11.39
N GLU A 96 21.33 -7.35 10.44
CA GLU A 96 22.24 -6.20 10.24
C GLU A 96 21.50 -4.89 9.93
N ARG A 97 20.32 -4.95 9.30
CA ARG A 97 19.53 -3.75 8.97
C ARG A 97 18.82 -3.15 10.18
N ARG A 98 18.66 -3.94 11.25
CA ARG A 98 17.98 -3.54 12.50
C ARG A 98 18.91 -3.50 13.73
N LYS A 99 20.21 -3.63 13.51
CA LYS A 99 21.22 -3.74 14.59
C LYS A 99 21.29 -2.48 15.46
N ASN A 100 21.09 -1.30 14.87
CA ASN A 100 21.01 -0.04 15.60
C ASN A 100 20.10 0.98 14.89
N VAL A 101 19.80 2.09 15.56
CA VAL A 101 18.92 3.14 15.00
C VAL A 101 19.51 3.76 13.72
N SER A 102 20.83 3.93 13.65
CA SER A 102 21.49 4.50 12.46
C SER A 102 21.29 3.61 11.23
N THR A 103 21.45 2.29 11.36
CA THR A 103 21.24 1.34 10.26
C THR A 103 19.77 1.29 9.83
N ILE A 104 18.84 1.42 10.78
CA ILE A 104 17.40 1.51 10.49
C ILE A 104 17.12 2.76 9.66
N VAL A 105 17.58 3.93 10.11
CA VAL A 105 17.37 5.20 9.40
C VAL A 105 17.97 5.18 7.99
N GLN A 106 19.20 4.68 7.84
CA GLN A 106 19.83 4.51 6.52
C GLN A 106 19.05 3.57 5.60
N THR A 107 18.46 2.51 6.15
CA THR A 107 17.63 1.58 5.37
C THR A 107 16.33 2.26 4.93
N LEU A 108 15.68 3.01 5.81
CA LEU A 108 14.47 3.76 5.50
C LEU A 108 14.72 4.84 4.45
N GLU A 109 15.84 5.54 4.54
CA GLU A 109 16.26 6.55 3.56
C GLU A 109 16.36 5.94 2.16
N ARG A 110 16.96 4.76 2.01
CA ARG A 110 17.03 4.05 0.72
C ARG A 110 15.64 3.65 0.19
N VAL A 111 14.75 3.20 1.07
CA VAL A 111 13.39 2.81 0.68
C VAL A 111 12.57 4.01 0.22
N TYR A 112 12.62 5.12 0.96
CA TYR A 112 11.82 6.30 0.66
C TYR A 112 12.41 7.21 -0.42
N ASN A 113 13.71 7.08 -0.70
CA ASN A 113 14.33 7.69 -1.89
C ASN A 113 14.12 6.86 -3.17
N LEU A 114 13.36 5.74 -3.11
CA LEU A 114 13.14 4.83 -4.25
C LEU A 114 14.42 4.15 -4.77
N ASP A 115 15.49 4.18 -3.97
CA ASP A 115 16.77 3.53 -4.27
C ASP A 115 16.75 2.04 -3.94
N TRP A 116 15.67 1.56 -3.32
CA TRP A 116 15.49 0.16 -2.98
C TRP A 116 15.10 -0.66 -4.23
N PHE A 117 16.10 -1.33 -4.82
CA PHE A 117 15.91 -2.23 -5.96
C PHE A 117 15.21 -3.52 -5.51
N THR A 118 13.88 -3.54 -5.57
CA THR A 118 13.12 -4.80 -5.61
C THR A 118 12.86 -5.17 -7.07
N SER A 119 12.57 -6.44 -7.32
CA SER A 119 12.27 -6.98 -8.66
C SER A 119 11.00 -6.41 -9.31
N ALA A 120 10.29 -5.49 -8.63
CA ALA A 120 9.19 -4.74 -9.19
C ALA A 120 9.74 -3.69 -10.16
N SER A 121 9.15 -3.63 -11.36
CA SER A 121 9.59 -2.76 -12.44
C SER A 121 9.66 -1.30 -11.98
N LYS A 122 10.85 -0.71 -12.08
CA LYS A 122 11.12 0.74 -11.89
C LYS A 122 10.49 1.63 -12.96
N ASN A 123 9.50 1.11 -13.67
CA ASN A 123 8.93 1.71 -14.86
C ASN A 123 7.60 2.39 -14.54
N GLU A 124 7.40 2.91 -13.32
CA GLU A 124 6.13 3.56 -12.90
C GLU A 124 6.37 4.65 -11.83
N CYS A 125 5.55 5.71 -11.85
CA CYS A 125 5.54 6.73 -10.78
C CYS A 125 4.69 6.24 -9.61
N PHE A 126 5.28 6.08 -8.42
CA PHE A 126 4.55 5.63 -7.24
C PHE A 126 3.75 6.75 -6.57
N ALA A 127 2.50 6.46 -6.21
CA ALA A 127 1.67 7.28 -5.34
C ALA A 127 1.83 6.88 -3.86
N ALA A 128 2.19 5.61 -3.59
CA ALA A 128 2.50 5.16 -2.24
C ALA A 128 3.62 4.11 -2.22
N VAL A 129 4.52 4.22 -1.24
CA VAL A 129 5.68 3.35 -1.06
C VAL A 129 5.78 2.94 0.39
N GLY A 130 6.02 1.66 0.62
CA GLY A 130 6.17 1.16 1.96
C GLY A 130 6.95 -0.14 2.04
N PHE A 131 6.90 -0.73 3.22
CA PHE A 131 7.53 -2.00 3.53
C PHE A 131 6.74 -2.72 4.61
N LYS A 132 7.09 -3.97 4.84
CA LYS A 132 6.55 -4.78 5.92
C LYS A 132 7.58 -4.97 7.02
N TRP A 133 7.15 -4.86 8.27
CA TRP A 133 7.96 -5.18 9.44
C TRP A 133 7.19 -6.15 10.32
N MET A 134 7.76 -7.33 10.49
CA MET A 134 7.22 -8.33 11.40
C MET A 134 7.75 -8.06 12.82
N LEU A 135 6.83 -7.77 13.74
CA LEU A 135 7.08 -7.62 15.16
C LEU A 135 7.52 -8.97 15.72
N ASN A 136 8.55 -8.95 16.56
CA ASN A 136 9.14 -10.13 17.21
C ASN A 136 9.77 -11.15 16.23
N GLN A 137 10.47 -10.65 15.21
CA GLN A 137 11.32 -11.47 14.33
C GLN A 137 12.56 -12.01 15.05
#